data_AF-A0A7J9YCW0-F1
#
_entry.id   AF-A0A7J9YCW0-F1
#
_cell.length_a   1.000
_cell.length_b   1.000
_cell.length_c   1.000
_cell.angle_alpha   90.00
_cell.angle_beta   90.00
_cell.angle_gamma   90.00
#
_symmetry.space_group_name_H-M   'P 1'
#
loop_
_entity.id
_entity.type
_entity.pdbx_description
1 polymer ?
#
loop_
_entity_poly.entity_id
_entity_poly.type
_entity_poly.pdbx_seq_one_letter_code
_entity_poly.pdbx_strand_id
1 'polypeptide(L)'
;MAVPLEQLYAAVADPGLRSSWLDAELTPRGKSTEHKVFRAEQAGTPGKVEFGFTAKGPDKSQVAVAHSKLPDAEIASKLKAEWRARLATLKSVLET
;
A
#
# COMPACT_ATOMS: atom_id res chain seq x y z
N MET A 1 -7.44 8.68 5.13
CA MET A 1 -8.15 8.86 3.86
C MET A 1 -9.63 8.88 4.20
N ALA A 2 -10.36 9.84 3.66
CA ALA A 2 -11.79 10.01 3.88
C ALA A 2 -12.61 9.03 3.02
N VAL A 3 -12.26 7.75 3.12
CA VAL A 3 -12.94 6.66 2.42
C VAL A 3 -13.15 5.46 3.36
N PRO A 4 -14.19 4.64 3.11
CA PRO A 4 -14.39 3.38 3.82
C PRO A 4 -13.18 2.43 3.69
N LEU A 5 -13.02 1.57 4.69
CA LEU A 5 -11.92 0.59 4.74
C LEU A 5 -11.93 -0.37 3.54
N GLU A 6 -13.11 -0.78 3.10
CA GLU A 6 -13.32 -1.70 1.98
C GLU A 6 -12.79 -1.10 0.68
N GLN A 7 -13.09 0.17 0.43
CA GLN A 7 -12.61 0.89 -0.76
C GLN A 7 -11.08 1.08 -0.71
N LEU A 8 -10.53 1.41 0.45
CA LEU A 8 -9.08 1.53 0.62
C LEU A 8 -8.36 0.19 0.41
N TYR A 9 -8.94 -0.90 0.93
CA TYR A 9 -8.40 -2.24 0.73
C TYR A 9 -8.46 -2.65 -0.75
N ALA A 10 -9.60 -2.44 -1.41
CA ALA A 10 -9.76 -2.72 -2.83
C ALA A 10 -8.76 -1.94 -3.68
N ALA A 11 -8.51 -0.66 -3.40
CA ALA A 11 -7.54 0.16 -4.11
C ALA A 11 -6.09 -0.39 -4.07
N VAL A 12 -5.78 -1.19 -3.04
CA VAL A 12 -4.47 -1.83 -2.90
C VAL A 12 -4.50 -3.29 -3.35
N ALA A 13 -5.57 -4.05 -3.10
CA ALA A 13 -5.67 -5.48 -3.40
C ALA A 13 -6.04 -5.75 -4.86
N ASP A 14 -6.88 -4.91 -5.46
CA ASP A 14 -7.30 -5.01 -6.85
C ASP A 14 -6.20 -4.48 -7.79
N PRO A 15 -5.71 -5.28 -8.75
CA PRO A 15 -4.64 -4.87 -9.65
C PRO A 15 -5.05 -3.74 -10.60
N GLY A 16 -6.32 -3.64 -10.98
CA GLY A 16 -6.83 -2.59 -11.85
C GLY A 16 -6.83 -1.23 -11.15
N LEU A 17 -7.36 -1.18 -9.93
CA LEU A 17 -7.33 0.05 -9.12
C LEU A 17 -5.92 0.43 -8.68
N ARG A 18 -5.07 -0.57 -8.41
CA ARG A 18 -3.67 -0.36 -8.03
C ARG A 18 -2.88 0.36 -9.13
N SER A 19 -3.11 0.00 -10.39
CA SER A 19 -2.43 0.60 -11.55
C SER A 19 -2.64 2.12 -11.65
N SER A 20 -3.76 2.63 -11.14
CA SER A 20 -4.07 4.07 -11.16
C SER A 20 -3.17 4.93 -10.26
N TRP A 21 -2.52 4.35 -9.25
CA TRP A 21 -1.68 5.11 -8.30
C TRP A 21 -0.29 4.51 -8.06
N LEU A 22 -0.07 3.27 -8.45
CA LEU A 22 1.18 2.56 -8.26
C LEU A 22 1.72 2.08 -9.60
N ASP A 23 2.77 2.76 -10.08
CA ASP A 23 3.58 2.35 -11.23
C ASP A 23 4.61 1.29 -10.83
N ALA A 24 4.15 0.22 -10.18
CA ALA A 24 4.98 -0.91 -9.78
C ALA A 24 4.12 -2.17 -9.63
N GLU A 25 4.66 -3.31 -10.07
CA GLU A 25 3.98 -4.58 -9.91
C GLU A 25 4.15 -5.10 -8.49
N LEU A 26 3.02 -5.36 -7.82
CA LEU A 26 2.96 -6.03 -6.52
C LEU A 26 2.41 -7.44 -6.70
N THR A 27 3.22 -8.44 -6.41
CA THR A 27 2.79 -9.83 -6.40
C THR A 27 2.32 -10.21 -4.99
N PRO A 28 1.04 -10.59 -4.78
CA PRO A 28 0.56 -11.04 -3.48
C PRO A 28 1.39 -12.23 -2.99
N ARG A 29 1.92 -12.14 -1.77
CA ARG A 29 2.83 -13.16 -1.21
C ARG A 29 2.54 -13.38 0.27
N GLY A 30 2.14 -14.61 0.62
CA GLY A 30 1.83 -15.00 1.99
C GLY A 30 0.36 -14.79 2.38
N LYS A 31 0.07 -14.85 3.68
CA LYS A 31 -1.29 -14.73 4.20
C LYS A 31 -1.71 -13.25 4.29
N SER A 32 -2.46 -12.79 3.31
CA SER A 32 -3.24 -11.54 3.38
C SER A 32 -4.55 -11.81 4.11
N THR A 33 -4.98 -10.87 4.95
CA THR A 33 -6.29 -10.90 5.61
C THR A 33 -7.09 -9.71 5.12
N GLU A 34 -8.25 -10.00 4.56
CA GLU A 34 -9.15 -8.98 4.03
C GLU A 34 -9.38 -7.87 5.05
N HIS A 35 -9.34 -6.62 4.58
CA HIS A 35 -9.52 -5.40 5.38
C HIS A 35 -8.52 -5.17 6.53
N LYS A 36 -7.50 -6.02 6.68
CA LYS A 36 -6.54 -5.92 7.79
C LYS A 36 -5.09 -5.85 7.33
N VAL A 37 -4.68 -6.78 6.47
CA VAL A 37 -3.30 -6.83 5.99
C VAL A 37 -3.24 -7.35 4.56
N PHE A 38 -2.51 -6.65 3.70
CA PHE A 38 -2.16 -7.12 2.36
C PHE A 38 -0.65 -7.26 2.28
N ARG A 39 -0.17 -8.47 1.95
CA ARG A 39 1.25 -8.77 1.84
C ARG A 39 1.60 -9.03 0.39
N ALA A 40 2.64 -8.37 -0.07
CA ALA A 40 3.13 -8.50 -1.43
C ALA A 40 4.65 -8.37 -1.50
N GLU A 41 5.20 -8.80 -2.62
CA GLU A 41 6.57 -8.50 -3.03
C GLU A 41 6.49 -7.54 -4.21
N GLN A 42 7.35 -6.51 -4.21
CA GLN A 42 7.42 -5.54 -5.30
C GLN A 42 8.46 -6.00 -6.33
N ALA A 43 8.06 -6.10 -7.58
CA ALA A 43 8.96 -6.46 -8.66
C ALA A 43 10.14 -5.48 -8.74
N GLY A 44 11.36 -6.00 -8.92
CA GLY A 44 12.57 -5.19 -9.04
C GLY A 44 13.06 -4.53 -7.75
N THR A 45 12.44 -4.80 -6.59
CA THR A 45 12.93 -4.30 -5.29
C THR A 45 13.10 -5.46 -4.30
N PRO A 46 14.27 -5.58 -3.64
CA PRO A 46 14.46 -6.60 -2.62
C PRO A 46 13.56 -6.33 -1.42
N GLY A 47 13.02 -7.39 -0.83
CA GLY A 47 12.26 -7.31 0.42
C GLY A 47 10.79 -7.68 0.27
N LYS A 48 10.03 -7.41 1.32
CA LYS A 48 8.60 -7.69 1.42
C LYS A 48 7.85 -6.42 1.78
N VAL A 49 6.75 -6.18 1.08
CA VAL A 49 5.86 -5.05 1.34
C VAL A 49 4.63 -5.55 2.07
N GLU A 50 4.33 -4.94 3.21
CA GLU A 50 3.11 -5.18 3.98
C GLU A 50 2.31 -3.89 4.08
N PHE A 51 1.03 -3.98 3.72
CA PHE A 51 0.05 -2.91 3.87
C PHE A 51 -0.87 -3.28 5.02
N GLY A 52 -0.79 -2.54 6.12
CA GLY A 52 -1.72 -2.64 7.23
C GLY A 52 -2.86 -1.65 7.04
N PHE A 53 -4.09 -2.11 7.21
CA PHE A 53 -5.27 -1.27 7.10
C PHE A 53 -5.95 -1.11 8.47
N THR A 54 -6.54 0.06 8.70
CA THR A 54 -7.24 0.35 9.95
C THR A 54 -8.41 1.28 9.69
N ALA A 55 -9.62 0.85 10.04
CA ALA A 55 -10.78 1.73 10.07
C ALA A 55 -10.62 2.76 11.20
N LYS A 56 -10.87 4.02 10.88
CA LYS A 56 -10.91 5.16 11.82
C LYS A 56 -12.33 5.75 11.94
N GLY A 57 -13.30 5.17 11.24
CA GLY A 57 -14.71 5.57 11.18
C GLY A 57 -15.39 4.92 9.97
N PRO A 58 -16.71 5.11 9.79
CA PRO A 58 -17.45 4.57 8.64
C PRO A 58 -16.88 5.08 7.31
N ASP A 59 -16.56 6.36 7.22
CA ASP A 59 -16.04 7.02 6.01
C ASP A 59 -14.57 7.43 6.15
N LYS A 60 -13.84 6.80 7.08
CA LYS A 60 -12.44 7.15 7.33
C LYS A 60 -11.61 5.92 7.61
N SER A 61 -10.52 5.79 6.86
CA SER A 61 -9.60 4.68 6.98
C SER A 61 -8.15 5.15 6.88
N GLN A 62 -7.25 4.30 7.34
CA GLN A 62 -5.81 4.51 7.32
C GLN A 62 -5.13 3.28 6.72
N VAL A 63 -4.13 3.50 5.86
CA VAL A 63 -3.20 2.49 5.39
C VAL A 63 -1.80 2.83 5.90
N ALA A 64 -1.08 1.82 6.37
CA ALA A 64 0.32 1.89 6.74
C ALA A 64 1.10 0.92 5.85
N VAL A 65 2.21 1.40 5.26
CA VAL A 65 3.08 0.56 4.41
C VAL A 65 4.38 0.29 5.15
N ALA A 66 4.74 -0.98 5.27
CA ALA A 66 5.99 -1.45 5.83
C ALA A 66 6.76 -2.22 4.76
N HIS A 67 7.92 -1.71 4.36
CA HIS A 67 8.85 -2.44 3.50
C HIS A 67 9.97 -3.03 4.37
N SER A 68 9.96 -4.35 4.52
CA SER A 68 10.88 -5.11 5.38
C SER A 68 11.87 -5.93 4.55
N LYS A 69 12.97 -6.39 5.18
CA LYS A 69 14.08 -7.12 4.51
C LYS A 69 14.80 -6.31 3.43
N LEU A 70 14.98 -5.02 3.68
CA LEU A 70 15.82 -4.16 2.85
C LEU A 70 17.30 -4.39 3.20
N PRO A 71 18.21 -4.32 2.21
CA PRO A 71 19.63 -4.58 2.44
C PRO A 71 20.29 -3.47 3.27
N ASP A 72 19.88 -2.20 3.06
CA ASP A 72 20.54 -1.04 3.66
C ASP A 72 19.56 0.09 4.02
N ALA A 73 19.97 0.96 4.96
CA ALA A 73 19.18 2.09 5.43
C ALA A 73 18.97 3.19 4.36
N GLU A 74 19.90 3.33 3.41
CA GLU A 74 19.78 4.29 2.30
C GLU A 74 18.61 3.93 1.39
N ILE A 75 18.51 2.66 0.99
CA ILE A 75 17.39 2.13 0.21
C ILE A 75 16.08 2.28 0.99
N ALA A 76 16.08 2.04 2.30
CA ALA A 76 14.91 2.26 3.15
C ALA A 76 14.42 3.72 3.12
N SER A 77 15.34 4.69 3.18
CA SER A 77 14.99 6.12 3.12
C SER A 77 14.42 6.51 1.76
N LYS A 78 15.06 6.05 0.67
CA LYS A 78 14.57 6.28 -0.70
C LYS A 78 13.17 5.71 -0.91
N LEU A 79 12.98 4.44 -0.56
CA LEU A 79 11.67 3.77 -0.68
C LEU A 79 10.62 4.45 0.19
N LYS A 80 10.97 4.93 1.39
CA LYS A 80 10.04 5.68 2.25
C LYS A 80 9.56 6.96 1.58
N ALA A 81 10.45 7.70 0.90
CA ALA A 81 10.08 8.90 0.15
C ALA A 81 9.17 8.56 -1.04
N GLU A 82 9.52 7.52 -1.81
CA GLU A 82 8.70 7.06 -2.93
C GLU A 82 7.31 6.58 -2.47
N TRP A 83 7.24 5.81 -1.39
CA TRP A 83 5.96 5.39 -0.80
C TRP A 83 5.10 6.56 -0.36
N ARG A 84 5.71 7.61 0.19
CA ARG A 84 4.97 8.83 0.56
C ARG A 84 4.34 9.50 -0.67
N ALA A 85 5.08 9.59 -1.77
CA ALA A 85 4.55 10.13 -3.02
C ALA A 85 3.40 9.27 -3.57
N ARG A 86 3.60 7.94 -3.64
CA ARG A 86 2.56 6.98 -4.08
C ARG A 86 1.30 7.04 -3.22
N LEU A 87 1.43 7.12 -1.90
CA LEU A 87 0.29 7.25 -0.99
C LEU A 87 -0.43 8.59 -1.12
N ALA A 88 0.27 9.66 -1.48
CA ALA A 88 -0.35 10.95 -1.79
C ALA A 88 -1.17 10.89 -3.09
N THR A 89 -0.67 10.18 -4.11
CA THR A 89 -1.44 9.88 -5.33
C THR A 89 -2.66 9.04 -5.02
N LEU A 90 -2.49 7.95 -4.26
CA LEU A 90 -3.60 7.10 -3.82
C LEU A 90 -4.68 7.92 -3.08
N LYS A 91 -4.26 8.81 -2.18
CA LYS A 91 -5.16 9.73 -1.48
C LYS A 91 -5.93 10.60 -2.46
N SER A 92 -5.26 11.17 -3.46
CA SER A 92 -5.91 12.01 -4.47
C SER A 92 -6.90 11.21 -5.32
N VAL A 93 -6.56 9.99 -5.72
CA VAL A 93 -7.43 9.10 -6.52
C VAL A 93 -8.68 8.66 -5.74
N LEU A 94 -8.55 8.43 -4.43
CA LEU A 94 -9.68 7.99 -3.60
C LEU A 94 -10.54 9.12 -3.03
N GLU A 95 -9.99 10.32 -2.90
CA GLU A 95 -10.72 11.50 -2.38
C GLU A 95 -11.16 12.45 -3.51
N THR A 96 -11.15 11.97 -4.76
CA THR A 96 -11.79 12.63 -5.92
C THR A 96 -13.26 12.27 -5.97
#